data_AF-A0A9E5CFI9-F1
#
_entry.id   AF-A0A9E5CFI9-F1
#
_cell.length_a   1.000
_cell.length_b   1.000
_cell.length_c   1.000
_cell.angle_alpha   90.00
_cell.angle_beta   90.00
_cell.angle_gamma   90.00
#
_symmetry.space_group_name_H-M   'P 1'
#
loop_
_entity.id
_entity.type
_entity.pdbx_description
1 polymer ?
#
loop_
_entity_poly.entity_id
_entity_poly.type
_entity_poly.pdbx_seq_one_letter_code
_entity_poly.pdbx_strand_id
1 'polypeptide(L)'
;VDGQLHYKYMPRTGKWGTSDIEYAVITPAEGSNARVLEDRVGNGSLNWNPARWEDLPTFYQVVNALADLEVKEFVSGGLTRSIGGKDLSDQRILS
;
A
#
# COMPACT_ATOMS: atom_id res chain seq x y z
N VAL A 1 -3.46 16.65 7.07
CA VAL A 1 -4.51 15.62 7.21
C VAL A 1 -3.80 14.30 7.22
N ASP A 2 -4.01 13.54 8.28
CA ASP A 2 -3.44 12.20 8.41
C ASP A 2 -4.37 11.20 7.74
N GLY A 3 -3.79 10.17 7.11
CA GLY A 3 -4.54 9.22 6.32
C GLY A 3 -3.67 8.45 5.34
N GLN A 4 -4.31 7.65 4.49
CA GLN A 4 -3.64 6.88 3.46
C GLN A 4 -3.59 7.67 2.15
N LEU A 5 -2.37 7.96 1.69
CA LEU A 5 -2.11 8.58 0.40
C LEU A 5 -2.17 7.55 -0.72
N HIS A 6 -2.88 7.87 -1.78
CA HIS A 6 -2.90 7.08 -3.01
C HIS A 6 -2.65 7.98 -4.21
N TYR A 7 -2.04 7.43 -5.26
CA TYR A 7 -1.90 8.09 -6.55
C TYR A 7 -2.79 7.38 -7.57
N LYS A 8 -3.82 8.07 -8.07
CA LYS A 8 -4.72 7.51 -9.08
C LYS A 8 -4.17 7.88 -10.46
N TYR A 9 -3.91 6.86 -11.27
CA TYR A 9 -3.39 7.01 -12.61
C TYR A 9 -4.20 6.16 -13.60
N MET A 10 -4.73 6.77 -14.65
CA MET A 10 -5.34 6.08 -15.78
C MET A 10 -4.62 6.47 -17.07
N PRO A 11 -3.94 5.55 -17.77
CA PRO A 11 -3.23 5.85 -19.00
C PRO A 11 -4.21 6.17 -20.14
N ARG A 12 -3.86 7.14 -20.98
CA ARG A 12 -4.62 7.46 -22.20
C ARG A 12 -4.45 6.38 -23.26
N THR A 13 -5.56 5.91 -23.81
CA THR A 13 -5.56 4.96 -24.93
C THR A 13 -4.81 5.52 -26.14
N GLY A 14 -3.85 4.75 -26.66
CA GLY A 14 -3.12 5.08 -27.90
C GLY A 14 -2.07 6.18 -27.77
N LYS A 15 -1.89 6.79 -26.59
CA LYS A 15 -0.87 7.84 -26.37
C LYS A 15 -0.02 7.55 -25.15
N TRP A 16 1.12 6.91 -25.38
CA TRP A 16 2.11 6.60 -24.34
C TRP A 16 2.52 7.85 -23.55
N GLY A 17 2.74 7.66 -22.25
CA GLY A 17 3.18 8.72 -21.33
C GLY A 17 2.15 9.84 -21.09
N THR A 18 0.93 9.71 -21.60
CA THR A 18 -0.17 10.64 -21.30
C THR A 18 -1.21 9.94 -20.45
N SER A 19 -1.68 10.61 -19.40
CA SER A 19 -2.77 10.16 -18.55
C SER A 19 -4.10 10.79 -18.99
N ASP A 20 -5.20 10.05 -18.79
CA ASP A 20 -6.55 10.63 -18.78
C ASP A 20 -6.91 11.15 -17.39
N ILE A 21 -6.37 10.51 -16.35
CA ILE A 21 -6.48 10.93 -14.97
C ILE A 21 -5.15 10.72 -14.27
N GLU A 22 -4.71 11.73 -13.51
CA GLU A 22 -3.48 11.68 -12.73
C GLU A 22 -3.56 12.68 -11.57
N TYR A 23 -3.73 12.18 -10.34
CA TYR A 23 -3.73 13.02 -9.14
C TYR A 23 -3.53 12.21 -7.85
N ALA A 24 -3.05 12.90 -6.82
CA ALA A 24 -3.01 12.38 -5.46
C ALA A 24 -4.40 12.45 -4.80
N VAL A 25 -4.74 11.43 -4.02
CA VAL A 25 -5.90 11.43 -3.12
C VAL A 25 -5.48 11.04 -1.72
N ILE A 26 -6.27 11.45 -0.73
CA ILE A 26 -6.15 10.97 0.64
C ILE A 26 -7.45 10.32 1.09
N THR A 27 -7.32 9.15 1.72
CA THR A 27 -8.36 8.59 2.58
C THR A 27 -8.05 9.06 4.01
N PRO A 28 -8.88 9.93 4.63
CA PRO A 28 -8.66 10.37 6.01
C PRO A 28 -8.58 9.18 6.98
N ALA A 29 -7.77 9.29 8.03
CA ALA A 29 -7.63 8.22 9.03
C ALA A 29 -8.93 7.99 9.86
N GLU A 30 -9.69 9.06 10.08
CA GLU A 30 -10.92 9.06 10.89
C GLU A 30 -12.10 8.39 10.18
N GLY A 31 -13.20 8.13 10.92
CA GLY A 31 -14.46 7.66 10.34
C GLY A 31 -14.49 6.16 10.01
N SER A 32 -13.50 5.39 10.47
CA SER A 32 -13.59 3.93 10.48
C SER A 32 -14.47 3.45 11.63
N ASN A 33 -15.29 2.43 11.42
CA ASN A 33 -16.00 1.74 12.51
C ASN A 33 -15.19 0.57 13.10
N ALA A 34 -13.89 0.48 12.77
CA ALA A 34 -13.03 -0.60 13.21
C ALA A 34 -12.85 -0.58 14.74
N ARG A 35 -12.95 -1.75 15.37
CA ARG A 35 -12.67 -1.96 16.78
C ARG A 35 -11.52 -2.95 16.93
N VAL A 36 -10.47 -2.53 17.63
CA VAL A 36 -9.36 -3.41 18.02
C VAL A 36 -9.84 -4.34 19.13
N LEU A 37 -9.64 -5.65 18.93
CA LEU A 37 -9.93 -6.71 19.89
C LEU A 37 -8.68 -7.14 20.65
N GLU A 38 -7.53 -7.09 19.98
CA GLU A 38 -6.26 -7.56 20.50
C GLU A 38 -5.13 -6.81 19.80
N ASP A 39 -4.10 -6.47 20.57
CA ASP A 39 -2.88 -5.87 20.05
C ASP A 39 -1.68 -6.49 20.76
N ARG A 40 -0.72 -7.00 19.98
CA ARG A 40 0.47 -7.69 20.46
C ARG A 40 1.70 -7.08 19.83
N VAL A 41 2.71 -6.81 20.65
CA VAL A 41 4.03 -6.35 20.21
C VAL A 41 5.01 -7.51 20.30
N GLY A 42 5.93 -7.60 19.35
CA GLY A 42 6.98 -8.61 19.33
C GLY A 42 8.07 -8.30 18.31
N ASN A 43 8.98 -9.24 18.17
CA ASN A 43 10.00 -9.19 17.12
C ASN A 43 9.48 -9.87 15.86
N GLY A 44 9.82 -9.32 14.70
CA GLY A 44 9.46 -9.87 13.40
C GLY A 44 10.65 -9.84 12.45
N SER A 45 10.59 -10.69 11.43
CA SER A 45 11.52 -10.67 10.31
C SER A 45 10.76 -10.90 9.01
N LEU A 46 11.34 -10.44 7.90
CA LEU A 46 10.82 -10.59 6.55
C LEU A 46 11.95 -11.07 5.65
N ASN A 47 11.64 -11.99 4.75
CA ASN A 47 12.52 -12.40 3.67
C ASN A 47 11.79 -12.23 2.34
N TRP A 48 12.44 -11.58 1.38
CA TRP A 48 11.93 -11.49 0.01
C TRP A 48 12.28 -12.75 -0.77
N ASN A 49 11.37 -13.16 -1.65
CA ASN A 49 11.62 -14.21 -2.64
C ASN A 49 11.56 -13.53 -4.01
N PRO A 50 12.71 -13.18 -4.62
CA PRO A 50 12.74 -12.58 -5.94
C PRO A 50 12.01 -13.47 -6.95
N ALA A 51 11.24 -12.84 -7.83
CA ALA A 51 10.44 -13.52 -8.84
C ALA A 51 11.07 -13.36 -10.21
N ARG A 52 11.00 -14.43 -11.03
CA ARG A 52 11.23 -14.30 -12.46
C ARG A 52 9.96 -13.77 -13.13
N TRP A 53 10.10 -13.33 -14.37
CA TRP A 53 8.96 -12.89 -15.16
C TRP A 53 7.90 -14.00 -15.29
N GLU A 54 8.31 -15.25 -15.48
CA GLU A 54 7.38 -16.39 -15.62
C GLU A 54 6.59 -16.69 -14.34
N ASP A 55 7.14 -16.34 -13.18
CA ASP A 55 6.49 -16.58 -11.88
C ASP A 55 5.42 -15.49 -11.60
N LEU A 56 5.72 -14.22 -11.97
CA LEU A 56 4.83 -13.06 -11.76
C LEU A 56 4.88 -12.06 -12.94
N PRO A 57 4.28 -12.36 -14.12
CA PRO A 57 4.49 -11.58 -15.35
C PRO A 57 4.14 -10.09 -15.27
N THR A 58 3.22 -9.72 -14.38
CA THR A 58 2.75 -8.34 -14.19
C THR A 58 3.33 -7.65 -12.95
N PHE A 59 4.00 -8.39 -12.06
CA PHE A 59 4.42 -7.90 -10.74
C PHE A 59 5.88 -8.18 -10.38
N TYR A 60 6.63 -9.00 -11.12
CA TYR A 60 8.01 -9.36 -10.78
C TYR A 60 8.89 -8.12 -10.59
N GLN A 61 8.72 -7.07 -11.42
CA GLN A 61 9.47 -5.83 -11.26
C GLN A 61 9.20 -5.12 -9.93
N VAL A 62 7.97 -5.17 -9.40
CA VAL A 62 7.61 -4.54 -8.12
C VAL A 62 8.21 -5.33 -6.96
N VAL A 63 8.06 -6.66 -6.98
CA VAL A 63 8.62 -7.55 -5.95
C VAL A 63 10.14 -7.41 -5.88
N ASN A 64 10.81 -7.45 -7.03
CA ASN A 64 12.27 -7.37 -7.08
C ASN A 64 12.78 -5.99 -6.68
N ALA A 65 12.11 -4.91 -7.11
CA ALA A 65 12.48 -3.56 -6.67
C ALA A 65 12.36 -3.37 -5.15
N LEU A 66 11.35 -3.98 -4.50
CA LEU A 66 11.23 -3.97 -3.04
C LEU A 66 12.27 -4.89 -2.37
N ALA A 67 12.61 -6.01 -2.99
CA ALA A 67 13.62 -6.95 -2.50
C ALA A 67 15.05 -6.39 -2.55
N ASP A 68 15.33 -5.52 -3.53
CA ASP A 68 16.62 -4.85 -3.69
C ASP A 68 16.85 -3.74 -2.65
N LEU A 69 15.82 -3.36 -1.89
CA LEU A 69 15.97 -2.44 -0.76
C LEU A 69 16.63 -3.16 0.42
N GLU A 70 17.84 -2.72 0.78
CA GLU A 70 18.57 -3.24 1.93
C GLU A 70 17.78 -3.03 3.23
N VAL A 71 17.45 -4.14 3.91
CA VAL A 71 16.88 -4.10 5.27
C VAL A 71 18.01 -3.90 6.27
N LYS A 72 18.16 -2.68 6.76
CA LYS A 72 19.21 -2.33 7.75
C LYS A 72 18.89 -2.85 9.15
N GLU A 73 17.64 -2.71 9.57
CA GLU A 73 17.17 -3.10 10.90
C GLU A 73 15.64 -3.30 10.90
N PHE A 74 15.15 -4.25 11.69
CA PHE A 74 13.74 -4.40 12.01
C PHE A 74 13.42 -3.62 13.30
N VAL A 75 12.83 -2.42 13.17
CA VAL A 75 12.61 -1.50 14.31
C VAL A 75 11.42 -1.89 15.21
N SER A 76 10.45 -2.63 14.68
CA SER A 76 9.25 -3.04 15.42
C SER A 76 8.54 -4.21 14.73
N GLY A 77 7.85 -5.04 15.51
CA GLY A 77 6.91 -6.03 15.02
C GLY A 77 5.62 -6.02 15.86
N GLY A 78 4.49 -6.29 15.23
CA GLY A 78 3.21 -6.33 15.92
C GLY A 78 2.16 -7.14 15.19
N LEU A 79 1.14 -7.56 15.93
CA LEU A 79 -0.04 -8.26 15.44
C LEU A 79 -1.27 -7.66 16.08
N THR A 80 -2.13 -7.07 15.25
CA THR A 80 -3.40 -6.47 15.68
C THR A 80 -4.56 -7.29 15.11
N ARG A 81 -5.53 -7.63 15.96
CA ARG A 81 -6.81 -8.22 15.55
C ARG A 81 -7.92 -7.20 15.71
N SER A 82 -8.67 -6.95 14.66
CA SER A 82 -9.79 -6.00 14.66
C SER A 82 -11.02 -6.56 13.94
N ILE A 83 -12.17 -5.94 14.18
CA ILE A 83 -13.43 -6.15 13.46
C ILE A 83 -13.95 -4.80 12.94
N GLY A 84 -14.76 -4.82 11.89
CA GLY A 84 -15.16 -3.59 11.19
C GLY A 84 -14.07 -3.06 10.27
N GLY A 85 -14.29 -1.91 9.66
CA GLY A 85 -13.39 -1.31 8.70
C GLY A 85 -13.94 -0.04 8.09
N LYS A 86 -13.06 0.71 7.42
CA LYS A 86 -13.46 1.90 6.68
C LYS A 86 -13.96 1.49 5.29
N ASP A 87 -15.02 2.13 4.81
CA ASP A 87 -15.59 1.90 3.48
C ASP A 87 -14.83 2.64 2.35
N LEU A 88 -13.90 3.53 2.74
CA LEU A 88 -13.04 4.35 1.87
C LEU A 88 -13.81 5.37 1.00
N SER A 89 -15.09 5.61 1.29
CA SER A 89 -15.96 6.46 0.45
C SER A 89 -15.64 7.96 0.57
N ASP A 90 -15.00 8.36 1.66
CA ASP A 90 -14.60 9.74 1.94
C ASP A 90 -13.21 10.11 1.36
N GLN A 91 -12.69 9.30 0.43
CA GLN A 91 -11.52 9.68 -0.34
C GLN A 91 -11.74 11.02 -1.04
N ARG A 92 -10.74 11.90 -0.94
CA ARG A 92 -10.76 13.19 -1.61
C ARG A 92 -9.46 13.47 -2.35
N ILE A 93 -9.58 14.21 -3.44
CA ILE A 93 -8.44 14.71 -4.22
C ILE A 93 -7.66 15.72 -3.38
N LEU A 94 -6.33 15.65 -3.47
CA LEU A 94 -5.42 16.66 -2.95
C LEU A 94 -5.09 17.64 -4.08
N SER A 95 -5.46 18.91 -3.89
CA SER A 95 -5.13 20.04 -4.76
C SER A 95 -3.79 20.65 -4.40
#